data_AF-A0A1G5KME9-F1
#
_entry.id   AF-A0A1G5KME9-F1
#
_cell.length_a   1.000
_cell.length_b   1.000
_cell.length_c   1.000
_cell.angle_alpha   90.00
_cell.angle_beta   90.00
_cell.angle_gamma   90.00
#
_symmetry.space_group_name_H-M   'P 1'
#
loop_
_entity.id
_entity.type
_entity.pdbx_description
1 polymer ?
#
loop_
_entity_poly.entity_id
_entity_poly.type
_entity_poly.pdbx_seq_one_letter_code
_entity_poly.pdbx_strand_id
1 'polypeptide(L)'
;MWKKILSFVISFILVIAPIQGVQILLQEFSSVTSQNLTTYILACAIYALASSIILYFVLNQNLPKAILLGGAFLFLGGAIATAAIALREPDMSQTVLQNTIRDHFRYLILFLLTITTCYAFFKILKPLWNELPNIHKWIVPIFILAAIGFFYEFIHQYFYSDNLEKWINTGKNVADFNSNYFDNFNTKTFGLGRIFQYLSIAWLGLVLVMFDNIKKWSFGVLVFLCTIGVFIGVRLAWVDAETIFKGEVFPKGLEILNLFVLPAAPFLLLYWTSIALLSKKTKSE
;
A
#
# COMPACT_ATOMS: atom_id res chain seq x y z
N MET A 1 -21.17 -12.76 -24.87
CA MET A 1 -19.71 -12.68 -25.08
C MET A 1 -19.17 -11.26 -24.88
N TRP A 2 -19.72 -10.26 -25.58
CA TRP A 2 -19.30 -8.85 -25.48
C TRP A 2 -19.23 -8.27 -24.05
N LYS A 3 -20.28 -8.46 -23.22
CA LYS A 3 -20.27 -8.02 -21.82
C LYS A 3 -19.13 -8.61 -20.98
N LYS A 4 -18.69 -9.85 -21.29
CA LYS A 4 -17.57 -10.52 -20.59
C LYS A 4 -16.23 -9.93 -21.04
N ILE A 5 -16.07 -9.66 -22.33
CA ILE A 5 -14.88 -8.99 -22.91
C ILE A 5 -14.75 -7.58 -22.34
N LEU A 6 -15.84 -6.79 -22.38
CA LEU A 6 -15.86 -5.43 -21.85
C LEU A 6 -15.51 -5.39 -20.35
N SER A 7 -16.10 -6.30 -19.55
CA SER A 7 -15.78 -6.42 -18.14
C SER A 7 -14.31 -6.76 -17.90
N PHE A 8 -13.74 -7.66 -18.70
CA PHE A 8 -12.31 -7.99 -18.62
C PHE A 8 -11.43 -6.79 -18.96
N VAL A 9 -11.74 -6.06 -20.05
CA VAL A 9 -11.00 -4.86 -20.46
C VAL A 9 -11.07 -3.78 -19.39
N ILE A 10 -12.24 -3.50 -18.83
CA ILE A 10 -12.40 -2.52 -17.76
C ILE A 10 -11.62 -2.94 -16.51
N SER A 11 -11.69 -4.22 -16.10
CA SER A 11 -10.89 -4.71 -14.97
C SER A 11 -9.39 -4.58 -15.22
N PHE A 12 -8.93 -4.82 -16.45
CA PHE A 12 -7.52 -4.65 -16.82
C PHE A 12 -7.09 -3.17 -16.77
N ILE A 13 -7.91 -2.26 -17.29
CA ILE A 13 -7.70 -0.81 -17.18
C ILE A 13 -7.59 -0.40 -15.71
N LEU A 14 -8.51 -0.87 -14.87
CA LEU A 14 -8.50 -0.57 -13.43
C LEU A 14 -7.23 -1.10 -12.75
N VAL A 15 -6.75 -2.30 -13.08
CA VAL A 15 -5.50 -2.84 -12.51
C VAL A 15 -4.30 -1.95 -12.84
N ILE A 16 -4.26 -1.37 -14.03
CA ILE A 16 -3.17 -0.49 -14.49
C ILE A 16 -3.40 0.97 -14.04
N ALA A 17 -4.61 1.33 -13.64
CA ALA A 17 -4.98 2.70 -13.31
C ALA A 17 -4.05 3.37 -12.29
N PRO A 18 -3.60 2.73 -11.18
CA PRO A 18 -2.65 3.35 -10.26
C PRO A 18 -1.33 3.75 -10.93
N ILE A 19 -0.82 2.93 -11.86
CA ILE A 19 0.42 3.22 -12.56
C ILE A 19 0.24 4.43 -13.49
N GLN A 20 -0.88 4.46 -14.24
CA GLN A 20 -1.23 5.60 -15.08
C GLN A 20 -1.47 6.87 -14.26
N GLY A 21 -2.17 6.75 -13.14
CA GLY A 21 -2.43 7.84 -12.20
C GLY A 21 -1.14 8.42 -11.65
N VAL A 22 -0.18 7.58 -11.25
CA VAL A 22 1.16 8.03 -10.85
C VAL A 22 1.83 8.80 -11.99
N GLN A 23 1.83 8.28 -13.22
CA GLN A 23 2.48 8.94 -14.35
C GLN A 23 1.85 10.30 -14.68
N ILE A 24 0.52 10.39 -14.71
CA ILE A 24 -0.21 11.64 -14.97
C ILE A 24 0.09 12.66 -13.88
N LEU A 25 0.02 12.25 -12.61
CA LEU A 25 0.32 13.14 -11.48
C LEU A 25 1.79 13.60 -11.49
N LEU A 26 2.73 12.74 -11.88
CA LEU A 26 4.15 13.10 -11.98
C LEU A 26 4.46 14.04 -13.14
N GLN A 27 3.72 13.97 -14.24
CA GLN A 27 3.84 14.89 -15.38
C GLN A 27 3.35 16.28 -15.02
N GLU A 28 2.20 16.36 -14.34
CA GLU A 28 1.59 17.64 -13.95
C GLU A 28 2.28 18.27 -12.73
N PHE A 29 2.74 17.43 -11.79
CA PHE A 29 3.38 17.86 -10.55
C PHE A 29 4.81 17.29 -10.46
N SER A 30 5.72 17.84 -11.26
CA SER A 30 7.14 17.47 -11.22
C SER A 30 7.77 17.64 -9.83
N SER A 31 7.31 18.64 -9.08
CA SER A 31 7.61 18.85 -7.66
C SER A 31 6.39 19.38 -6.92
N VAL A 32 5.86 18.59 -5.98
CA VAL A 32 4.83 19.06 -5.05
C VAL A 32 5.49 19.88 -3.95
N THR A 33 5.04 21.12 -3.77
CA THR A 33 5.45 22.07 -2.74
C THR A 33 4.23 22.50 -1.93
N SER A 34 4.44 23.23 -0.83
CA SER A 34 3.33 23.76 -0.03
C SER A 34 2.36 24.63 -0.83
N GLN A 35 2.82 25.27 -1.91
CA GLN A 35 1.99 26.19 -2.73
C GLN A 35 1.02 25.45 -3.66
N ASN A 36 1.40 24.28 -4.18
CA ASN A 36 0.58 23.50 -5.12
C ASN A 36 -0.06 22.25 -4.49
N LEU A 37 0.18 22.01 -3.19
CA LEU A 37 -0.34 20.85 -2.47
C LEU A 37 -1.87 20.73 -2.53
N THR A 38 -2.60 21.84 -2.41
CA THR A 38 -4.07 21.82 -2.51
C THR A 38 -4.53 21.34 -3.88
N THR A 39 -3.92 21.84 -4.96
CA THR A 39 -4.23 21.42 -6.33
C THR A 39 -3.89 19.95 -6.54
N TYR A 40 -2.76 19.49 -5.98
CA TYR A 40 -2.37 18.09 -5.98
C TYR A 40 -3.41 17.19 -5.30
N ILE A 41 -3.89 17.59 -4.11
CA ILE A 41 -4.95 16.87 -3.37
C ILE A 41 -6.22 16.76 -4.22
N LEU A 42 -6.63 17.85 -4.86
CA LEU A 42 -7.82 17.87 -5.72
C LEU A 42 -7.65 16.95 -6.93
N ALA A 43 -6.48 16.96 -7.59
CA ALA A 43 -6.18 16.06 -8.70
C ALA A 43 -6.27 14.58 -8.27
N CYS A 44 -5.73 14.25 -7.10
CA CYS A 44 -5.83 12.90 -6.52
C CYS A 44 -7.28 12.50 -6.23
N ALA A 45 -8.09 13.41 -5.70
CA ALA A 45 -9.51 13.18 -5.45
C ALA A 45 -10.30 12.95 -6.75
N ILE A 46 -10.04 13.74 -7.79
CA ILE A 46 -10.63 13.57 -9.13
C ILE A 46 -10.25 12.22 -9.72
N TYR A 47 -8.98 11.82 -9.62
CA TYR A 47 -8.52 10.52 -10.07
C TYR A 47 -9.23 9.36 -9.34
N ALA A 48 -9.35 9.44 -8.01
CA ALA A 48 -10.05 8.42 -7.22
C ALA A 48 -11.54 8.35 -7.58
N LEU A 49 -12.19 9.50 -7.82
CA LEU A 49 -13.58 9.57 -8.28
C LEU A 49 -13.75 8.93 -9.67
N ALA A 50 -12.92 9.30 -10.64
CA ALA A 50 -12.96 8.75 -11.99
C ALA A 50 -12.76 7.23 -11.98
N SER A 51 -11.78 6.74 -11.22
CA SER A 51 -11.53 5.31 -11.03
C SER A 51 -12.73 4.59 -10.42
N SER A 52 -13.42 5.23 -9.46
CA SER A 52 -14.62 4.67 -8.82
C SER A 52 -15.82 4.61 -9.77
N ILE A 53 -15.97 5.60 -10.65
CA ILE A 53 -16.99 5.59 -11.71
C ILE A 53 -16.71 4.45 -12.69
N ILE A 54 -15.46 4.23 -13.07
CA ILE A 54 -15.08 3.11 -13.96
C ILE A 54 -15.36 1.77 -13.28
N LEU A 55 -15.02 1.62 -11.99
CA LEU A 55 -15.30 0.42 -11.20
C LEU A 55 -16.78 0.04 -11.18
N TYR A 56 -17.68 1.03 -11.13
CA TYR A 56 -19.12 0.80 -11.10
C TYR A 56 -19.61 -0.11 -12.24
N PHE A 57 -19.01 0.00 -13.43
CA PHE A 57 -19.38 -0.80 -14.61
C PHE A 57 -19.02 -2.28 -14.52
N VAL A 58 -18.12 -2.67 -13.62
CA VAL A 58 -17.69 -4.06 -13.40
C VAL A 58 -18.07 -4.58 -12.01
N LEU A 59 -18.78 -3.80 -11.22
CA LEU A 59 -19.14 -4.13 -9.85
C LEU A 59 -20.08 -5.34 -9.79
N ASN A 60 -19.70 -6.37 -9.01
CA ASN A 60 -20.55 -7.49 -8.68
C ASN A 60 -21.49 -7.12 -7.54
N GLN A 61 -22.69 -6.70 -7.92
CA GLN A 61 -23.75 -6.31 -6.97
C GLN A 61 -24.32 -7.50 -6.18
N ASN A 62 -24.01 -8.75 -6.57
CA ASN A 62 -24.49 -9.95 -5.88
C ASN A 62 -23.64 -10.33 -4.66
N LEU A 63 -22.54 -9.61 -4.39
CA LEU A 63 -21.74 -9.84 -3.18
C LEU A 63 -22.53 -9.45 -1.92
N PRO A 64 -22.33 -10.15 -0.78
CA PRO A 64 -22.85 -9.70 0.50
C PRO A 64 -22.47 -8.24 0.76
N LYS A 65 -23.42 -7.41 1.22
CA LYS A 65 -23.21 -5.96 1.40
C LYS A 65 -21.94 -5.62 2.20
N ALA A 66 -21.60 -6.42 3.20
CA ALA A 66 -20.39 -6.24 3.99
C ALA A 66 -19.10 -6.47 3.17
N ILE A 67 -19.07 -7.51 2.34
CA ILE A 67 -17.93 -7.83 1.46
C ILE A 67 -17.81 -6.77 0.36
N LEU A 68 -18.94 -6.36 -0.22
CA LEU A 68 -18.99 -5.28 -1.22
C LEU A 68 -18.40 -3.98 -0.65
N LEU A 69 -18.83 -3.59 0.56
CA LEU A 69 -18.33 -2.41 1.25
C LEU A 69 -16.83 -2.52 1.56
N GLY A 70 -16.38 -3.65 2.10
CA GLY A 70 -14.97 -3.87 2.38
C GLY A 70 -14.11 -3.82 1.12
N GLY A 71 -14.56 -4.46 0.03
CA GLY A 71 -13.90 -4.36 -1.27
C GLY A 71 -13.82 -2.91 -1.77
N ALA A 72 -14.91 -2.14 -1.69
CA ALA A 72 -14.91 -0.74 -2.10
C ALA A 72 -13.92 0.12 -1.28
N PHE A 73 -13.80 -0.12 0.03
CA PHE A 73 -12.80 0.57 0.85
C PHE A 73 -11.35 0.18 0.50
N LEU A 74 -11.07 -1.10 0.18
CA LEU A 74 -9.75 -1.49 -0.32
C LEU A 74 -9.44 -0.83 -1.68
N PHE A 75 -10.44 -0.72 -2.55
CA PHE A 75 -10.30 -0.05 -3.84
C PHE A 75 -9.97 1.44 -3.67
N LEU A 76 -10.77 2.15 -2.88
CA LEU A 76 -10.54 3.57 -2.60
C LEU A 76 -9.18 3.77 -1.93
N GLY A 77 -8.81 2.89 -1.01
CA GLY A 77 -7.53 2.94 -0.32
C GLY A 77 -6.35 2.86 -1.29
N GLY A 78 -6.41 1.95 -2.26
CA GLY A 78 -5.41 1.84 -3.32
C GLY A 78 -5.38 3.01 -4.31
N ALA A 79 -6.55 3.51 -4.70
CA ALA A 79 -6.66 4.68 -5.54
C ALA A 79 -6.03 5.91 -4.86
N ILE A 80 -6.24 6.08 -3.55
CA ILE A 80 -5.62 7.15 -2.76
C ILE A 80 -4.13 6.86 -2.50
N ALA A 81 -3.70 5.60 -2.37
CA ALA A 81 -2.28 5.25 -2.23
C ALA A 81 -1.44 5.71 -3.44
N THR A 82 -2.06 5.80 -4.62
CA THR A 82 -1.48 6.42 -5.84
C THR A 82 -0.97 7.84 -5.54
N ALA A 83 -1.70 8.61 -4.73
CA ALA A 83 -1.30 9.95 -4.30
C ALA A 83 -0.05 9.92 -3.40
N ALA A 84 0.12 8.91 -2.54
CA ALA A 84 1.33 8.81 -1.72
C ALA A 84 2.56 8.40 -2.57
N ILE A 85 2.35 7.53 -3.56
CA ILE A 85 3.41 7.03 -4.46
C ILE A 85 3.85 8.11 -5.46
N ALA A 86 2.90 8.88 -5.99
CA ALA A 86 3.20 9.96 -6.94
C ALA A 86 3.97 11.12 -6.32
N LEU A 87 4.04 11.22 -4.99
CA LEU A 87 4.96 12.14 -4.30
C LEU A 87 6.44 11.73 -4.40
N ARG A 88 6.77 10.63 -5.09
CA ARG A 88 8.11 10.03 -5.20
C ARG A 88 8.68 9.57 -3.86
N GLU A 89 9.92 9.10 -3.88
CA GLU A 89 10.67 8.71 -2.70
C GLU A 89 10.75 9.88 -1.68
N PRO A 90 10.66 9.58 -0.37
CA PRO A 90 10.85 10.57 0.67
C PRO A 90 12.24 11.21 0.60
N ASP A 91 12.29 12.53 0.82
CA ASP A 91 13.54 13.29 0.84
C ASP A 91 14.21 13.09 2.20
N MET A 92 15.26 12.28 2.24
CA MET A 92 16.02 11.99 3.46
C MET A 92 17.20 12.95 3.67
N SER A 93 17.18 14.13 3.03
CA SER A 93 18.22 15.14 3.18
C SER A 93 17.72 16.36 3.95
N GLN A 94 18.60 17.34 4.20
CA GLN A 94 18.25 18.58 4.88
C GLN A 94 17.20 19.42 4.13
N THR A 95 17.04 19.21 2.81
CA THR A 95 16.04 19.94 2.02
C THR A 95 14.60 19.60 2.40
N VAL A 96 14.37 18.49 3.13
CA VAL A 96 13.05 18.15 3.66
C VAL A 96 12.47 19.26 4.55
N LEU A 97 13.34 19.99 5.27
CA LEU A 97 12.95 21.08 6.16
C LEU A 97 12.30 22.26 5.41
N GLN A 98 12.53 22.36 4.11
CA GLN A 98 11.91 23.39 3.26
C GLN A 98 10.49 23.01 2.83
N ASN A 99 10.10 21.73 2.91
CA ASN A 99 8.82 21.21 2.43
C ASN A 99 8.20 20.18 3.39
N THR A 100 8.28 20.42 4.71
CA THR A 100 7.81 19.49 5.76
C THR A 100 6.34 19.10 5.59
N ILE A 101 5.49 20.04 5.17
CA ILE A 101 4.05 19.83 4.95
C ILE A 101 3.79 18.70 3.95
N ARG A 102 4.60 18.58 2.89
CA ARG A 102 4.46 17.54 1.87
C ARG A 102 4.68 16.15 2.44
N ASP A 103 5.73 15.99 3.25
CA ASP A 103 6.09 14.71 3.83
C ASP A 103 5.14 14.31 4.96
N HIS A 104 4.72 15.26 5.80
CA HIS A 104 3.63 15.07 6.76
C HIS A 104 2.34 14.60 6.07
N PHE A 105 1.98 15.22 4.94
CA PHE A 105 0.82 14.82 4.17
C PHE A 105 0.92 13.39 3.61
N ARG A 106 2.09 12.98 3.08
CA ARG A 106 2.33 11.60 2.61
C ARG A 106 2.03 10.59 3.72
N TYR A 107 2.63 10.75 4.89
CA TYR A 107 2.50 9.79 5.98
C TYR A 107 1.14 9.87 6.68
N LEU A 108 0.51 11.05 6.71
CA LEU A 108 -0.88 11.19 7.17
C LEU A 108 -1.85 10.42 6.26
N ILE A 109 -1.70 10.48 4.94
CA ILE A 109 -2.51 9.66 4.03
C ILE A 109 -2.29 8.18 4.30
N LEU A 110 -1.05 7.72 4.35
CA LEU A 110 -0.73 6.31 4.57
C LEU A 110 -1.29 5.82 5.92
N PHE A 111 -1.27 6.67 6.95
CA PHE A 111 -1.90 6.40 8.24
C PHE A 111 -3.42 6.22 8.11
N LEU A 112 -4.11 7.14 7.43
CA LEU A 112 -5.55 7.04 7.17
C LEU A 112 -5.89 5.79 6.33
N LEU A 113 -5.07 5.45 5.35
CA LEU A 113 -5.21 4.25 4.54
C LEU A 113 -5.08 2.96 5.35
N THR A 114 -4.23 2.95 6.37
CA THR A 114 -4.12 1.83 7.31
C THR A 114 -5.43 1.64 8.08
N ILE A 115 -6.01 2.72 8.59
CA ILE A 115 -7.32 2.69 9.28
C ILE A 115 -8.41 2.17 8.34
N THR A 116 -8.47 2.70 7.12
CA THR A 116 -9.43 2.24 6.09
C THR A 116 -9.25 0.77 5.78
N THR A 117 -8.01 0.30 5.67
CA THR A 117 -7.68 -1.11 5.41
C THR A 117 -8.12 -2.01 6.56
N CYS A 118 -7.87 -1.61 7.81
CA CYS A 118 -8.36 -2.33 8.99
C CYS A 118 -9.87 -2.49 8.99
N TYR A 119 -10.61 -1.42 8.69
CA TYR A 119 -12.06 -1.47 8.56
C TYR A 119 -12.51 -2.40 7.43
N ALA A 120 -11.87 -2.31 6.27
CA ALA A 120 -12.18 -3.15 5.12
C ALA A 120 -11.94 -4.64 5.40
N PHE A 121 -10.81 -4.97 6.03
CA PHE A 121 -10.45 -6.33 6.42
C PHE A 121 -11.50 -6.93 7.36
N PHE A 122 -11.91 -6.17 8.38
CA PHE A 122 -12.98 -6.57 9.29
C PHE A 122 -14.31 -6.81 8.54
N LYS A 123 -14.70 -5.91 7.63
CA LYS A 123 -15.93 -6.04 6.86
C LYS A 123 -15.94 -7.27 5.94
N ILE A 124 -14.79 -7.60 5.35
CA ILE A 124 -14.65 -8.79 4.48
C ILE A 124 -14.68 -10.07 5.31
N LEU A 125 -13.94 -10.13 6.43
CA LEU A 125 -13.83 -11.36 7.22
C LEU A 125 -15.06 -11.65 8.08
N LYS A 126 -15.74 -10.63 8.61
CA LYS A 126 -16.90 -10.81 9.50
C LYS A 126 -17.96 -11.79 8.97
N PRO A 127 -18.46 -11.66 7.72
CA PRO A 127 -19.46 -12.60 7.19
C PRO A 127 -18.91 -14.01 6.93
N LEU A 128 -17.60 -14.16 6.75
CA LEU A 128 -16.94 -15.45 6.46
C LEU A 128 -16.48 -16.19 7.73
N TRP A 129 -16.49 -15.51 8.89
CA TRP A 129 -15.79 -15.94 10.10
C TRP A 129 -16.26 -17.28 10.67
N ASN A 130 -17.57 -17.53 10.65
CA ASN A 130 -18.15 -18.74 11.23
C ASN A 130 -17.85 -19.98 10.39
N GLU A 131 -17.76 -19.80 9.07
CA GLU A 131 -17.46 -20.87 8.11
C GLU A 131 -15.96 -21.05 7.91
N LEU A 132 -15.14 -20.12 8.40
CA LEU A 132 -13.69 -20.16 8.26
C LEU A 132 -13.07 -21.25 9.16
N PRO A 133 -12.29 -22.20 8.60
CA PRO A 133 -11.58 -23.19 9.40
C PRO A 133 -10.62 -22.53 10.41
N ASN A 134 -10.46 -23.16 11.59
CA ASN A 134 -9.69 -22.57 12.69
C ASN A 134 -8.25 -22.19 12.31
N ILE A 135 -7.59 -22.97 11.44
CA ILE A 135 -6.23 -22.66 10.97
C ILE A 135 -6.17 -21.31 10.24
N HIS A 136 -7.22 -20.91 9.52
CA HIS A 136 -7.23 -19.65 8.79
C HIS A 136 -7.65 -18.45 9.64
N LYS A 137 -8.15 -18.67 10.87
CA LYS A 137 -8.44 -17.57 11.82
C LYS A 137 -7.17 -16.87 12.32
N TRP A 138 -6.00 -17.52 12.17
CA TRP A 138 -4.67 -16.92 12.41
C TRP A 138 -4.35 -15.73 11.49
N ILE A 139 -5.14 -15.51 10.44
CA ILE A 139 -5.06 -14.29 9.65
C ILE A 139 -5.22 -13.02 10.50
N VAL A 140 -6.05 -13.04 11.55
CA VAL A 140 -6.32 -11.87 12.39
C VAL A 140 -5.10 -11.41 13.18
N PRO A 141 -4.43 -12.23 14.00
CA PRO A 141 -3.22 -11.80 14.69
C PRO A 141 -2.10 -11.38 13.72
N ILE A 142 -1.94 -12.06 12.57
CA ILE A 142 -0.97 -11.66 11.54
C ILE A 142 -1.31 -10.28 10.96
N PHE A 143 -2.59 -10.02 10.70
CA PHE A 143 -3.06 -8.71 10.24
C PHE A 143 -2.89 -7.61 11.30
N ILE A 144 -3.11 -7.91 12.58
CA ILE A 144 -2.87 -6.96 13.68
C ILE A 144 -1.39 -6.57 13.72
N LEU A 145 -0.48 -7.54 13.62
CA LEU A 145 0.96 -7.26 13.55
C LEU A 145 1.34 -6.43 12.30
N ALA A 146 0.71 -6.72 11.16
CA ALA A 146 0.88 -5.91 9.95
C ALA A 146 0.43 -4.46 10.14
N ALA A 147 -0.73 -4.25 10.78
CA ALA A 147 -1.26 -2.92 11.08
C ALA A 147 -0.39 -2.15 12.07
N ILE A 148 0.10 -2.81 13.13
CA ILE A 148 1.08 -2.23 14.05
C ILE A 148 2.34 -1.81 13.28
N GLY A 149 2.85 -2.66 12.39
CA GLY A 149 3.99 -2.35 11.54
C GLY A 149 3.77 -1.11 10.66
N PHE A 150 2.60 -0.97 10.04
CA PHE A 150 2.25 0.23 9.28
C PHE A 150 2.22 1.48 10.15
N PHE A 151 1.49 1.43 11.28
CA PHE A 151 1.37 2.59 12.16
C PHE A 151 2.72 3.03 12.71
N TYR A 152 3.53 2.07 13.15
CA TYR A 152 4.86 2.35 13.66
C TYR A 152 5.74 3.04 12.62
N GLU A 153 5.81 2.49 11.41
CA GLU A 153 6.59 3.08 10.32
C GLU A 153 6.09 4.47 9.96
N PHE A 154 4.78 4.68 9.85
CA PHE A 154 4.24 5.98 9.41
C PHE A 154 4.41 7.04 10.47
N ILE A 155 4.26 6.70 11.74
CA ILE A 155 4.54 7.62 12.85
C ILE A 155 6.03 7.98 12.87
N HIS A 156 6.91 6.98 12.76
CA HIS A 156 8.35 7.20 12.75
C HIS A 156 8.76 8.09 11.56
N GLN A 157 8.22 7.83 10.37
CA GLN A 157 8.53 8.61 9.19
C GLN A 157 7.88 10.01 9.20
N TYR A 158 6.69 10.17 9.80
CA TYR A 158 6.02 11.45 9.95
C TYR A 158 6.87 12.43 10.75
N PHE A 159 7.49 11.98 11.85
CA PHE A 159 8.32 12.84 12.70
C PHE A 159 9.78 12.99 12.20
N TYR A 160 10.10 12.53 10.99
CA TYR A 160 11.46 12.60 10.45
C TYR A 160 12.00 14.04 10.41
N SER A 161 11.25 14.98 9.81
CA SER A 161 11.67 16.37 9.70
C SER A 161 11.84 17.06 11.06
N ASP A 162 10.91 16.84 11.98
CA ASP A 162 10.96 17.44 13.32
C ASP A 162 12.16 16.94 14.13
N ASN A 163 12.52 15.66 13.98
CA ASN A 163 13.70 15.09 14.64
C ASN A 163 15.00 15.54 13.98
N LEU A 164 15.01 15.71 12.66
CA LEU A 164 16.16 16.27 11.93
C LEU A 164 16.42 17.73 12.37
N GLU A 165 15.37 18.54 12.47
CA GLU A 165 15.49 19.93 12.94
C GLU A 165 16.05 19.97 14.37
N LYS A 166 15.51 19.15 15.28
CA LYS A 166 16.04 19.03 16.66
C LYS A 166 17.51 18.60 16.66
N TRP A 167 17.88 17.62 15.84
CA TRP A 167 19.26 17.14 15.72
C TRP A 167 20.22 18.27 15.32
N ILE A 168 19.87 19.04 14.29
CA ILE A 168 20.64 20.20 13.83
C ILE A 168 20.72 21.25 14.93
N ASN A 169 19.61 21.55 15.60
CA ASN A 169 19.55 22.53 16.68
C ASN A 169 20.40 22.14 17.90
N THR A 170 20.70 20.84 18.08
CA THR A 170 21.67 20.37 19.10
C THR A 170 23.13 20.46 18.66
N GLY A 171 23.43 21.03 17.49
CA GLY A 171 24.78 21.21 16.96
C GLY A 171 25.41 19.94 16.39
N LYS A 172 24.62 18.89 16.14
CA LYS A 172 25.12 17.62 15.59
C LYS A 172 25.21 17.66 14.07
N ASN A 173 26.09 16.83 13.51
CA ASN A 173 26.30 16.75 12.06
C ASN A 173 25.10 16.11 11.36
N VAL A 174 24.59 16.76 10.32
CA VAL A 174 23.46 16.28 9.49
C VAL A 174 23.79 14.96 8.81
N ALA A 175 25.04 14.75 8.38
CA ALA A 175 25.46 13.55 7.67
C ALA A 175 25.24 12.26 8.49
N ASP A 176 25.29 12.37 9.82
CA ASP A 176 25.13 11.24 10.73
C ASP A 176 23.67 10.99 11.11
N PHE A 177 22.74 11.87 10.75
CA PHE A 177 21.35 11.77 11.20
C PHE A 177 20.68 10.48 10.73
N ASN A 178 20.79 10.13 9.45
CA ASN A 178 20.07 8.99 8.87
C ASN A 178 20.48 7.64 9.48
N SER A 179 21.77 7.44 9.75
CA SER A 179 22.28 6.22 10.37
C SER A 179 21.86 6.09 11.84
N ASN A 180 21.64 7.22 12.52
CA ASN A 180 21.11 7.24 13.89
C ASN A 180 19.58 7.12 13.93
N TYR A 181 18.88 7.76 12.98
CA TYR A 181 17.42 7.81 12.96
C TYR A 181 16.83 6.48 12.50
N PHE A 182 17.35 5.93 11.40
CA PHE A 182 16.96 4.62 10.89
C PHE A 182 17.92 3.54 11.39
N ASP A 183 18.16 3.50 12.69
CA ASP A 183 19.03 2.50 13.29
C ASP A 183 18.61 1.04 12.95
N ASN A 184 19.43 0.09 13.40
CA ASN A 184 19.15 -1.32 13.19
C ASN A 184 17.82 -1.78 13.79
N PHE A 185 17.34 -1.14 14.86
CA PHE A 185 16.06 -1.49 15.46
C PHE A 185 14.90 -1.08 14.55
N ASN A 186 14.88 0.18 14.09
CA ASN A 186 13.85 0.73 13.22
C ASN A 186 13.82 -0.01 11.89
N THR A 187 14.98 -0.18 11.26
CA THR A 187 15.11 -0.86 9.98
C THR A 187 14.61 -2.31 10.03
N LYS A 188 15.02 -3.07 11.06
CA LYS A 188 14.56 -4.46 11.23
C LYS A 188 13.07 -4.53 11.53
N THR A 189 12.55 -3.59 12.32
CA THR A 189 11.12 -3.49 12.62
C THR A 189 10.30 -3.21 11.36
N PHE A 190 10.78 -2.36 10.45
CA PHE A 190 10.13 -2.14 9.15
C PHE A 190 10.15 -3.40 8.29
N GLY A 191 11.28 -4.13 8.27
CA GLY A 191 11.38 -5.42 7.59
C GLY A 191 10.37 -6.44 8.10
N LEU A 192 10.24 -6.59 9.42
CA LEU A 192 9.22 -7.44 10.05
C LEU A 192 7.80 -6.98 9.71
N GLY A 193 7.56 -5.67 9.74
CA GLY A 193 6.30 -5.07 9.31
C GLY A 193 5.92 -5.50 7.89
N ARG A 194 6.86 -5.39 6.93
CA ARG A 194 6.66 -5.83 5.54
C ARG A 194 6.30 -7.30 5.44
N ILE A 195 6.98 -8.18 6.18
CA ILE A 195 6.68 -9.62 6.20
C ILE A 195 5.22 -9.84 6.59
N PHE A 196 4.77 -9.28 7.73
CA PHE A 196 3.38 -9.46 8.17
C PHE A 196 2.37 -8.85 7.21
N GLN A 197 2.68 -7.69 6.61
CA GLN A 197 1.83 -7.04 5.62
C GLN A 197 1.60 -7.94 4.41
N TYR A 198 2.67 -8.42 3.75
CA TYR A 198 2.54 -9.26 2.57
C TYR A 198 1.95 -10.64 2.89
N LEU A 199 2.26 -11.22 4.05
CA LEU A 199 1.61 -12.45 4.52
C LEU A 199 0.11 -12.26 4.72
N SER A 200 -0.32 -11.19 5.39
CA SER A 200 -1.75 -10.92 5.63
C SER A 200 -2.54 -10.72 4.33
N ILE A 201 -1.93 -10.08 3.32
CA ILE A 201 -2.55 -9.86 2.00
C ILE A 201 -2.69 -11.18 1.24
N ALA A 202 -1.63 -11.99 1.19
CA ALA A 202 -1.69 -13.32 0.56
C ALA A 202 -2.73 -14.21 1.25
N TRP A 203 -2.78 -14.18 2.58
CA TRP A 203 -3.73 -14.96 3.36
C TRP A 203 -5.17 -14.48 3.15
N LEU A 204 -5.42 -13.16 3.03
CA LEU A 204 -6.73 -12.63 2.66
C LEU A 204 -7.14 -13.16 1.29
N GLY A 205 -6.22 -13.14 0.32
CA GLY A 205 -6.44 -13.72 -1.01
C GLY A 205 -6.81 -15.21 -0.94
N LEU A 206 -6.14 -15.98 -0.08
CA LEU A 206 -6.43 -17.40 0.12
C LEU A 206 -7.85 -17.60 0.65
N VAL A 207 -8.24 -16.85 1.69
CA VAL A 207 -9.60 -16.89 2.24
C VAL A 207 -10.62 -16.57 1.15
N LEU A 208 -10.39 -15.51 0.37
CA LEU A 208 -11.30 -15.13 -0.72
C LEU A 208 -11.36 -16.18 -1.85
N VAL A 209 -10.32 -16.97 -2.10
CA VAL A 209 -10.38 -18.10 -3.03
C VAL A 209 -11.18 -19.26 -2.46
N MET A 210 -11.01 -19.57 -1.16
CA MET A 210 -11.72 -20.66 -0.49
C MET A 210 -13.23 -20.49 -0.58
N PHE A 211 -13.72 -19.24 -0.46
CA PHE A 211 -15.14 -18.88 -0.58
C PHE A 211 -15.59 -18.51 -1.99
N ASP A 212 -14.77 -18.83 -3.01
CA ASP A 212 -15.04 -18.52 -4.42
C ASP A 212 -15.40 -17.02 -4.66
N ASN A 213 -14.82 -16.11 -3.88
CA ASN A 213 -14.99 -14.67 -4.07
C ASN A 213 -13.99 -14.05 -5.06
N ILE A 214 -12.81 -14.65 -5.25
CA ILE A 214 -11.85 -14.26 -6.30
C ILE A 214 -11.48 -15.44 -7.22
N LYS A 215 -10.88 -15.15 -8.39
CA LYS A 215 -10.44 -16.18 -9.34
C LYS A 215 -9.07 -16.74 -8.92
N LYS A 216 -8.86 -18.05 -9.08
CA LYS A 216 -7.60 -18.74 -8.72
C LYS A 216 -6.37 -18.16 -9.42
N TRP A 217 -6.46 -17.76 -10.69
CA TRP A 217 -5.32 -17.14 -11.40
C TRP A 217 -4.95 -15.78 -10.80
N SER A 218 -5.94 -14.97 -10.40
CA SER A 218 -5.70 -13.68 -9.76
C SER A 218 -5.03 -13.86 -8.41
N PHE A 219 -5.42 -14.90 -7.68
CA PHE A 219 -4.74 -15.29 -6.45
C PHE A 219 -3.31 -15.76 -6.71
N GLY A 220 -3.06 -16.54 -7.77
CA GLY A 220 -1.70 -16.96 -8.15
C GLY A 220 -0.75 -15.77 -8.36
N VAL A 221 -1.21 -14.73 -9.07
CA VAL A 221 -0.42 -13.50 -9.25
C VAL A 221 -0.23 -12.76 -7.92
N LEU A 222 -1.28 -12.64 -7.10
CA LEU A 222 -1.20 -12.00 -5.78
C LEU A 222 -0.17 -12.70 -4.88
N VAL A 223 -0.21 -14.03 -4.81
CA VAL A 223 0.75 -14.82 -4.02
C VAL A 223 2.17 -14.59 -4.51
N PHE A 224 2.41 -14.63 -5.83
CA PHE A 224 3.73 -14.37 -6.39
C PHE A 224 4.28 -12.99 -5.97
N LEU A 225 3.48 -11.93 -6.10
CA LEU A 225 3.88 -10.58 -5.69
C LEU A 225 4.08 -10.46 -4.18
N CYS A 226 3.23 -11.09 -3.37
CA CYS A 226 3.40 -11.14 -1.92
C CYS A 226 4.66 -11.92 -1.53
N THR A 227 5.03 -13.00 -2.23
CA THR A 227 6.26 -13.74 -1.97
C THR A 227 7.50 -12.88 -2.22
N ILE A 228 7.50 -12.08 -3.29
CA ILE A 228 8.54 -11.07 -3.52
C ILE A 228 8.58 -10.11 -2.32
N GLY A 229 7.43 -9.53 -1.94
CA GLY A 229 7.36 -8.61 -0.80
C GLY A 229 7.87 -9.20 0.52
N VAL A 230 7.56 -10.46 0.81
CA VAL A 230 8.08 -11.19 1.99
C VAL A 230 9.59 -11.33 1.90
N PHE A 231 10.13 -11.72 0.74
CA PHE A 231 11.58 -11.81 0.53
C PHE A 231 12.28 -10.48 0.81
N ILE A 232 11.69 -9.37 0.37
CA ILE A 232 12.19 -8.01 0.63
C ILE A 232 12.12 -7.68 2.13
N GLY A 233 11.01 -7.99 2.79
CA GLY A 233 10.88 -7.82 4.24
C GLY A 233 11.93 -8.60 5.04
N VAL A 234 12.21 -9.85 4.64
CA VAL A 234 13.28 -10.68 5.23
C VAL A 234 14.66 -10.04 5.02
N ARG A 235 14.93 -9.53 3.82
CA ARG A 235 16.20 -8.83 3.53
C ARG A 235 16.37 -7.61 4.43
N LEU A 236 15.34 -6.77 4.56
CA LEU A 236 15.36 -5.60 5.44
C LEU A 236 15.52 -5.97 6.92
N ALA A 237 14.97 -7.11 7.34
CA ALA A 237 15.08 -7.60 8.72
C ALA A 237 16.46 -8.18 9.06
N TRP A 238 17.31 -8.46 8.06
CA TRP A 238 18.62 -9.08 8.26
C TRP A 238 19.81 -8.21 7.91
N VAL A 239 19.65 -7.22 7.04
CA VAL A 239 20.74 -6.33 6.65
C VAL A 239 20.86 -5.18 7.64
N ASP A 240 22.09 -4.77 7.93
CA ASP A 240 22.34 -3.60 8.76
C ASP A 240 21.89 -2.32 8.06
N ALA A 241 21.31 -1.41 8.84
CA ALA A 241 20.74 -0.16 8.36
C ALA A 241 21.74 0.66 7.54
N GLU A 242 23.00 0.70 7.95
CA GLU A 242 24.06 1.43 7.24
C GLU A 242 24.23 0.95 5.79
N THR A 243 24.08 -0.36 5.54
CA THR A 243 24.15 -0.94 4.19
C THR A 243 22.92 -0.56 3.37
N ILE A 244 21.76 -0.47 4.01
CA ILE A 244 20.50 -0.11 3.37
C ILE A 244 20.52 1.35 2.92
N PHE A 245 20.94 2.28 3.78
CA PHE A 245 20.94 3.72 3.49
C PHE A 245 22.13 4.20 2.66
N LYS A 246 23.16 3.38 2.47
CA LYS A 246 24.21 3.59 1.45
C LYS A 246 23.73 3.31 0.01
N GLY A 247 22.47 2.90 -0.18
CA GLY A 247 21.91 2.59 -1.49
C GLY A 247 22.29 1.22 -2.03
N GLU A 248 22.85 0.35 -1.18
CA GLU A 248 23.29 -1.01 -1.54
C GLU A 248 22.26 -2.08 -1.16
N VAL A 249 20.98 -1.69 -0.98
CA VAL A 249 19.90 -2.62 -0.57
C VAL A 249 19.81 -3.81 -1.52
N PHE A 250 19.91 -3.54 -2.83
CA PHE A 250 19.90 -4.54 -3.88
C PHE A 250 21.04 -4.29 -4.89
N PRO A 251 21.64 -5.37 -5.44
CA PRO A 251 22.59 -5.25 -6.55
C PRO A 251 21.98 -4.51 -7.75
N LYS A 252 22.83 -3.82 -8.52
CA LYS A 252 22.45 -3.21 -9.80
C LYS A 252 21.72 -4.22 -10.69
N GLY A 253 20.62 -3.78 -11.31
CA GLY A 253 19.74 -4.64 -12.11
C GLY A 253 18.57 -5.29 -11.37
N LEU A 254 18.50 -5.16 -10.03
CA LEU A 254 17.34 -5.56 -9.23
C LEU A 254 16.58 -4.36 -8.63
N GLU A 255 16.79 -3.15 -9.16
CA GLU A 255 16.20 -1.91 -8.62
C GLU A 255 14.67 -1.93 -8.59
N ILE A 256 14.01 -2.68 -9.48
CA ILE A 256 12.55 -2.83 -9.49
C ILE A 256 12.01 -3.39 -8.17
N LEU A 257 12.83 -4.12 -7.41
CA LEU A 257 12.48 -4.67 -6.11
C LEU A 257 12.34 -3.58 -5.03
N ASN A 258 12.94 -2.40 -5.23
CA ASN A 258 12.76 -1.25 -4.33
C ASN A 258 11.30 -0.82 -4.21
N LEU A 259 10.47 -1.10 -5.22
CA LEU A 259 9.03 -0.85 -5.14
C LEU A 259 8.41 -1.54 -3.92
N PHE A 260 8.85 -2.76 -3.60
CA PHE A 260 8.29 -3.55 -2.49
C PHE A 260 8.83 -3.14 -1.11
N VAL A 261 9.89 -2.34 -1.07
CA VAL A 261 10.38 -1.67 0.15
C VAL A 261 9.42 -0.56 0.57
N LEU A 262 8.80 0.12 -0.41
CA LEU A 262 7.96 1.28 -0.16
C LEU A 262 6.75 0.94 0.73
N PRO A 263 6.43 1.79 1.72
CA PRO A 263 5.28 1.61 2.60
C PRO A 263 3.94 1.59 1.89
N ALA A 264 3.87 2.23 0.72
CA ALA A 264 2.66 2.31 -0.07
C ALA A 264 2.38 1.03 -0.89
N ALA A 265 3.38 0.20 -1.19
CA ALA A 265 3.26 -0.93 -2.11
C ALA A 265 2.27 -2.02 -1.68
N PRO A 266 2.18 -2.40 -0.39
CA PRO A 266 1.13 -3.32 0.07
C PRO A 266 -0.29 -2.85 -0.27
N PHE A 267 -0.56 -1.54 -0.26
CA PHE A 267 -1.88 -1.00 -0.62
C PHE A 267 -2.23 -1.18 -2.10
N LEU A 268 -1.23 -1.24 -2.99
CA LEU A 268 -1.45 -1.60 -4.40
C LEU A 268 -1.87 -3.07 -4.58
N LEU A 269 -1.37 -3.97 -3.74
CA LEU A 269 -1.81 -5.37 -3.76
C LEU A 269 -3.20 -5.54 -3.16
N LEU A 270 -3.54 -4.75 -2.14
CA LEU A 270 -4.90 -4.67 -1.60
C LEU A 270 -5.88 -4.08 -2.63
N TYR A 271 -5.44 -3.07 -3.39
CA TYR A 271 -6.17 -2.52 -4.53
C TYR A 271 -6.47 -3.59 -5.58
N TRP A 272 -5.46 -4.38 -5.98
CA TRP A 272 -5.67 -5.50 -6.88
C TRP A 272 -6.70 -6.48 -6.31
N THR A 273 -6.52 -6.86 -5.03
CA THR A 273 -7.42 -7.79 -4.34
C THR A 273 -8.86 -7.28 -4.36
N SER A 274 -9.06 -5.97 -4.23
CA SER A 274 -10.37 -5.33 -4.34
C SER A 274 -10.96 -5.46 -5.74
N ILE A 275 -10.21 -5.22 -6.81
CA ILE A 275 -10.72 -5.36 -8.19
C ILE A 275 -11.07 -6.82 -8.46
N ALA A 276 -10.22 -7.76 -8.04
CA ALA A 276 -10.45 -9.19 -8.21
C ALA A 276 -11.73 -9.65 -7.49
N LEU A 277 -11.99 -9.11 -6.30
CA LEU A 277 -13.19 -9.35 -5.51
C LEU A 277 -14.43 -8.74 -6.15
N LEU A 278 -14.37 -7.44 -6.43
CA LEU A 278 -15.49 -6.65 -6.91
C LEU A 278 -15.89 -6.96 -8.35
N SER A 279 -15.00 -7.50 -9.18
CA SER A 279 -15.29 -7.82 -10.58
C SER A 279 -15.67 -9.27 -10.85
N LYS A 280 -15.49 -10.18 -9.88
CA LYS A 280 -15.83 -11.59 -10.08
C LYS A 280 -17.35 -11.76 -10.09
N LYS A 281 -17.92 -12.06 -11.25
CA LYS A 281 -19.33 -12.47 -11.35
C LYS A 281 -19.52 -13.87 -10.76
N THR A 282 -20.53 -14.01 -9.90
CA THR A 282 -21.00 -15.30 -9.41
C THR A 282 -21.57 -16.13 -10.57
N LYS A 283 -21.42 -17.46 -10.51
CA LYS A 283 -22.06 -18.38 -11.44
C LYS A 283 -23.57 -18.42 -11.17
N SER A 284 -24.29 -17.42 -11.64
CA SER A 284 -25.75 -17.44 -11.78
C SER A 284 -26.14 -16.42 -12.85
N GLU A 285 -25.82 -16.79 -14.09
CA GLU A 285 -26.45 -16.46 -15.39
C GLU A 285 -25.73 -17.26 -16.48
#